data_AF-A5A7A3-F1
#
_entry.id   AF-A5A7A3-F1
#
_cell.length_a   1.000
_cell.length_b   1.000
_cell.length_c   1.000
_cell.angle_alpha   90.00
_cell.angle_beta   90.00
_cell.angle_gamma   90.00
#
_symmetry.space_group_name_H-M   'P 1'
#
loop_
_entity.id
_entity.type
_entity.pdbx_description
1 polymer ?
#
loop_
_entity_poly.entity_id
_entity_poly.type
_entity_poly.pdbx_seq_one_letter_code
_entity_poly.pdbx_strand_id
1 'polypeptide(L)'
;MFLQRRSSQKVTYPDYYTNACCSHPLYIDEKPEEIITAARRRMNHELGIPLDQLDPELFTFMTRVHYHDPGDGVWGEHEIDHILFFQSDVKVKPNSDEISEYCFVPKAEFNSFLPTLEGPITPWFNMIRRHRLKLWWDNLHRIKELAEPEKIQKFVDKK
;
A
#
# COMPACT_ATOMS: atom_id res chain seq x y z
N MET A 1 11.91 -0.31 0.79
CA MET A 1 10.46 -0.19 0.56
C MET A 1 10.19 1.16 -0.06
N PHE A 2 9.32 1.20 -1.07
CA PHE A 2 8.85 2.46 -1.64
C PHE A 2 7.75 3.04 -0.74
N LEU A 3 7.88 4.32 -0.40
CA LEU A 3 6.86 5.11 0.29
C LEU A 3 6.48 6.31 -0.57
N GLN A 4 5.21 6.69 -0.51
CA GLN A 4 4.70 7.91 -1.14
C GLN A 4 4.05 8.80 -0.09
N ARG A 5 4.18 10.11 -0.27
CA ARG A 5 3.30 11.09 0.36
C ARG A 5 2.16 11.39 -0.61
N ARG A 6 0.95 11.24 -0.10
CA ARG A 6 -0.29 11.56 -0.82
C ARG A 6 -0.28 13.04 -1.18
N SER A 7 -0.72 13.39 -2.38
CA SER A 7 -0.87 14.80 -2.75
C SER A 7 -1.86 15.50 -1.81
N SER A 8 -1.76 16.83 -1.73
CA SER A 8 -2.73 17.66 -1.01
C SER A 8 -4.11 17.68 -1.68
N GLN A 9 -4.23 17.17 -2.91
CA GLN A 9 -5.49 17.08 -3.65
C GLN A 9 -6.31 15.82 -3.31
N LYS A 10 -5.74 14.86 -2.57
CA LYS A 10 -6.47 13.63 -2.19
C LYS A 10 -7.61 13.97 -1.22
N VAL A 11 -8.77 13.37 -1.47
CA VAL A 11 -9.96 13.53 -0.61
C VAL A 11 -9.71 12.95 0.79
N THR A 12 -9.22 11.71 0.86
CA THR A 12 -8.86 11.06 2.13
C THR A 12 -7.35 11.18 2.39
N TYR A 13 -6.99 11.57 3.60
CA TYR A 13 -5.60 11.66 4.08
C TYR A 13 -4.63 12.43 3.16
N PRO A 14 -4.96 13.69 2.75
CA PRO A 14 -4.03 14.52 1.99
C PRO A 14 -2.74 14.76 2.79
N ASP A 15 -1.59 14.76 2.10
CA ASP A 15 -0.25 14.96 2.69
C ASP A 15 0.24 13.86 3.65
N TYR A 16 -0.49 12.76 3.81
CA TYR A 16 -0.03 11.62 4.62
C TYR A 16 0.95 10.74 3.84
N TYR A 17 1.95 10.20 4.54
CA TYR A 17 2.85 9.17 4.03
C TYR A 17 2.22 7.77 4.15
N THR A 18 2.44 6.94 3.15
CA THR A 18 1.90 5.58 3.08
C THR A 18 2.81 4.64 2.28
N ASN A 19 2.44 3.35 2.23
CA ASN A 19 3.04 2.36 1.34
C ASN A 19 2.84 2.71 -0.15
N ALA A 20 3.39 1.88 -1.05
CA ALA A 20 3.59 2.27 -2.44
C ALA A 20 2.35 2.68 -3.24
N CYS A 21 1.22 2.00 -3.07
CA CYS A 21 -0.02 2.30 -3.80
C CYS A 21 -1.19 1.69 -3.01
N CYS A 22 -2.27 2.46 -2.83
CA CYS A 22 -3.51 2.03 -2.17
C CYS A 22 -4.70 2.54 -2.96
N SER A 23 -5.59 1.63 -3.37
CA SER A 23 -6.75 1.95 -4.19
C SER A 23 -7.70 0.75 -4.24
N HIS A 24 -8.71 0.81 -5.10
CA HIS A 24 -9.81 -0.12 -5.15
C HIS A 24 -9.89 -0.85 -6.50
N PRO A 25 -10.24 -2.15 -6.51
CA PRO A 25 -10.73 -2.79 -7.72
C PRO A 25 -12.06 -2.13 -8.12
N LEU A 26 -12.23 -1.92 -9.43
CA LEU A 26 -13.48 -1.39 -9.96
C LEU A 26 -14.56 -2.47 -10.04
N TYR A 27 -15.82 -2.05 -10.13
CA TYR A 27 -16.94 -2.92 -10.47
C TYR A 27 -17.54 -2.43 -11.80
N ILE A 28 -17.29 -3.16 -12.87
CA ILE A 28 -17.63 -2.78 -14.25
C ILE A 28 -18.43 -3.91 -14.87
N ASP A 29 -19.56 -3.60 -15.54
CA ASP A 29 -20.41 -4.57 -16.21
C ASP A 29 -20.79 -5.78 -15.32
N GLU A 30 -21.19 -5.47 -14.09
CA GLU A 30 -21.56 -6.44 -13.04
C GLU A 30 -20.44 -7.40 -12.60
N LYS A 31 -19.18 -7.07 -12.89
CA LYS A 31 -18.01 -7.88 -12.55
C LYS A 31 -16.97 -7.08 -11.76
N PRO A 32 -16.43 -7.63 -10.66
CA PRO A 32 -15.30 -7.02 -10.00
C PRO A 32 -14.04 -7.16 -10.86
N GLU A 33 -13.23 -6.11 -10.89
CA GLU A 33 -11.90 -6.12 -11.47
C GLU A 33 -10.98 -7.02 -10.63
N GLU A 34 -10.17 -7.84 -11.29
CA GLU A 34 -9.17 -8.67 -10.62
C GLU A 34 -8.18 -7.81 -9.82
N ILE A 35 -7.85 -8.25 -8.60
CA ILE A 35 -7.06 -7.47 -7.65
C ILE A 35 -5.69 -7.05 -8.20
N ILE A 36 -4.98 -7.96 -8.87
CA ILE A 36 -3.68 -7.66 -9.49
C ILE A 36 -3.86 -6.70 -10.67
N THR A 37 -4.93 -6.83 -11.45
CA THR A 37 -5.24 -5.90 -12.55
C THR A 37 -5.46 -4.48 -12.02
N ALA A 38 -6.24 -4.34 -10.95
CA ALA A 38 -6.46 -3.06 -10.28
C ALA A 38 -5.15 -2.46 -9.76
N ALA A 39 -4.31 -3.26 -9.10
CA ALA A 39 -3.00 -2.82 -8.61
C ALA A 39 -2.10 -2.34 -9.74
N ARG A 40 -2.02 -3.07 -10.86
CA ARG A 40 -1.22 -2.67 -12.03
C ARG A 40 -1.73 -1.36 -12.64
N ARG A 41 -3.05 -1.23 -12.81
CA ARG A 41 -3.69 0.00 -13.33
C ARG A 41 -3.36 1.20 -12.45
N ARG A 42 -3.45 1.05 -11.12
CA ARG A 42 -3.21 2.15 -10.18
C ARG A 42 -1.73 2.46 -9.99
N MET A 43 -0.84 1.47 -9.95
CA MET A 43 0.60 1.70 -9.98
C MET A 43 1.05 2.40 -11.27
N ASN A 44 0.45 2.06 -12.42
CA ASN A 44 0.71 2.79 -13.65
C ASN A 44 0.21 4.24 -13.58
N HIS A 45 -0.99 4.47 -13.06
CA HIS A 45 -1.58 5.80 -12.98
C HIS A 45 -0.91 6.71 -11.94
N GLU A 46 -0.72 6.23 -10.72
CA GLU A 46 -0.21 7.02 -9.59
C GLU A 46 1.31 7.13 -9.62
N LEU A 47 2.01 6.02 -9.84
CA LEU A 47 3.48 5.95 -9.79
C LEU A 47 4.13 6.15 -11.17
N GLY A 48 3.35 6.15 -12.25
CA GLY A 48 3.86 6.24 -13.62
C GLY A 48 4.66 5.01 -14.06
N ILE A 49 4.51 3.87 -13.38
CA ILE A 49 5.27 2.67 -13.73
C ILE A 49 4.69 2.06 -15.02
N PRO A 50 5.50 1.87 -16.08
CA PRO A 50 5.02 1.26 -17.32
C PRO A 50 4.44 -0.15 -17.10
N LEU A 51 3.32 -0.49 -17.76
CA LEU A 51 2.62 -1.76 -17.57
C LEU A 51 3.44 -3.00 -17.95
N ASP A 52 4.39 -2.85 -18.87
CA ASP A 52 5.36 -3.88 -19.27
C ASP A 52 6.40 -4.17 -18.18
N GLN A 53 6.58 -3.28 -17.21
CA GLN A 53 7.42 -3.50 -16.03
C GLN A 53 6.63 -4.06 -14.83
N LEU A 54 5.31 -4.14 -14.93
CA LEU A 54 4.41 -4.64 -13.89
C LEU A 54 3.95 -6.06 -14.25
N ASP A 55 4.88 -7.01 -14.28
CA ASP A 55 4.57 -8.43 -14.51
C ASP A 55 3.66 -8.97 -13.40
N PRO A 56 2.44 -9.46 -13.72
CA PRO A 56 1.54 -10.09 -12.76
C PRO A 56 2.16 -11.19 -11.90
N GLU A 57 3.12 -11.96 -12.43
CA GLU A 57 3.74 -13.10 -11.73
C GLU A 57 4.68 -12.67 -10.58
N LEU A 58 5.11 -11.41 -10.59
CA LEU A 58 5.92 -10.80 -9.54
C LEU A 58 5.08 -10.26 -8.37
N PHE A 59 3.75 -10.26 -8.51
CA PHE A 59 2.85 -9.95 -7.40
C PHE A 59 2.67 -11.19 -6.50
N THR A 60 2.66 -10.94 -5.19
CA THR A 60 2.29 -11.94 -4.19
C THR A 60 1.10 -11.40 -3.40
N PHE A 61 -0.03 -12.11 -3.48
CA PHE A 61 -1.17 -11.84 -2.63
C PHE A 61 -0.95 -12.46 -1.25
N MET A 62 -0.85 -11.60 -0.23
CA MET A 62 -0.49 -12.03 1.12
C MET A 62 -1.70 -12.46 1.91
N THR A 63 -2.64 -11.56 2.16
CA THR A 63 -3.80 -11.80 3.03
C THR A 63 -4.77 -10.65 2.85
N ARG A 64 -5.91 -10.73 3.53
CA ARG A 64 -6.85 -9.61 3.63
C ARG A 64 -6.82 -9.01 5.03
N VAL A 65 -7.05 -7.71 5.14
CA VAL A 65 -7.12 -7.02 6.43
C VAL A 65 -8.41 -6.22 6.49
N HIS A 66 -9.25 -6.49 7.50
CA HIS A 66 -10.43 -5.67 7.76
C HIS A 66 -10.06 -4.55 8.74
N TYR A 67 -10.18 -3.30 8.29
CA TYR A 67 -9.97 -2.13 9.13
C TYR A 67 -11.04 -1.06 8.89
N HIS A 68 -11.17 -0.15 9.84
CA HIS A 68 -12.02 1.03 9.76
C HIS A 68 -11.30 2.20 10.42
N ASP A 69 -11.22 3.33 9.73
CA ASP A 69 -10.71 4.58 10.28
C ASP A 69 -11.66 5.74 9.89
N PRO A 70 -12.17 6.51 10.86
CA PRO A 70 -13.12 7.58 10.61
C PRO A 70 -12.52 8.83 9.94
N GLY A 71 -11.19 8.89 9.77
CA GLY A 71 -10.49 10.01 9.16
C GLY A 71 -10.75 11.34 9.85
N ASP A 72 -11.24 12.33 9.12
CA ASP A 72 -11.51 13.68 9.63
C ASP A 72 -12.93 13.86 10.22
N GLY A 73 -13.72 12.78 10.25
CA GLY A 73 -15.12 12.80 10.69
C GLY A 73 -16.13 13.08 9.56
N VAL A 74 -15.67 13.44 8.36
CA VAL A 74 -16.48 13.56 7.14
C VAL A 74 -16.08 12.47 6.14
N TRP A 75 -14.78 12.30 5.92
CA TRP A 75 -14.18 11.31 5.05
C TRP A 75 -13.33 10.32 5.86
N GLY A 76 -13.50 9.04 5.59
CA GLY A 76 -12.78 7.94 6.23
C GLY A 76 -12.72 6.72 5.34
N GLU A 77 -12.21 5.60 5.87
CA GLU A 77 -12.04 4.33 5.14
C GLU A 77 -12.64 3.17 5.94
N HIS A 78 -13.31 2.23 5.26
CA HIS A 78 -13.81 0.99 5.84
C HIS A 78 -13.66 -0.15 4.83
N GLU A 79 -12.61 -0.96 4.97
CA GLU A 79 -12.17 -1.82 3.88
C GLU A 79 -11.83 -3.23 4.33
N ILE A 80 -12.07 -4.21 3.44
CA ILE A 80 -11.34 -5.48 3.42
C ILE A 80 -10.19 -5.29 2.42
N ASP A 81 -9.05 -4.84 2.93
CA ASP A 81 -7.90 -4.47 2.14
C ASP A 81 -7.09 -5.70 1.72
N HIS A 82 -6.68 -5.75 0.45
CA HIS A 82 -5.91 -6.87 -0.12
C HIS A 82 -4.42 -6.52 -0.11
N ILE A 83 -3.68 -7.20 0.75
CA ILE A 83 -2.25 -6.91 0.90
C ILE A 83 -1.46 -7.59 -0.21
N LEU A 84 -0.82 -6.78 -1.06
CA LEU A 84 0.02 -7.23 -2.16
C LEU A 84 1.48 -6.85 -1.92
N PHE A 85 2.39 -7.75 -2.29
CA PHE A 85 3.80 -7.44 -2.45
C PHE A 85 4.16 -7.50 -3.93
N PHE A 86 4.93 -6.53 -4.39
CA PHE A 86 5.54 -6.50 -5.72
C PHE A 86 7.03 -6.22 -5.56
N GLN A 87 7.88 -7.03 -6.19
CA GLN A 87 9.34 -6.93 -6.08
C GLN A 87 9.94 -6.92 -7.48
N SER A 88 10.38 -5.75 -7.93
CA SER A 88 11.07 -5.57 -9.21
C SER A 88 11.77 -4.20 -9.23
N ASP A 89 12.81 -4.07 -10.05
CA ASP A 89 13.40 -2.78 -10.38
C ASP A 89 12.56 -2.13 -11.48
N VAL A 90 11.96 -0.97 -11.16
CA VAL A 90 11.02 -0.28 -12.05
C VAL A 90 11.35 1.19 -12.18
N LYS A 91 10.95 1.79 -13.30
CA LYS A 91 11.00 3.24 -13.51
C LYS A 91 9.77 3.87 -12.90
N VAL A 92 9.97 4.88 -12.07
CA VAL A 92 8.89 5.61 -11.38
C VAL A 92 8.86 7.04 -11.89
N LYS A 93 7.68 7.53 -12.26
CA LYS A 93 7.40 8.91 -12.65
C LYS A 93 6.01 9.29 -12.11
N PRO A 94 5.90 9.66 -10.83
CA PRO A 94 4.60 9.81 -10.19
C PRO A 94 3.75 10.90 -10.84
N ASN A 95 2.44 10.69 -10.80
CA ASN A 95 1.47 11.73 -11.09
C ASN A 95 1.40 12.71 -9.90
N SER A 96 1.70 13.98 -10.13
CA SER A 96 1.72 15.03 -9.08
C SER A 96 0.36 15.29 -8.45
N ASP A 97 -0.73 14.98 -9.16
CA ASP A 97 -2.09 15.10 -8.61
C ASP A 97 -2.39 13.97 -7.60
N GLU A 98 -1.62 12.88 -7.62
CA GLU A 98 -1.80 11.72 -6.74
C GLU A 98 -0.72 11.67 -5.64
N ILE A 99 0.52 12.02 -5.97
CA ILE A 99 1.71 11.86 -5.13
C ILE A 99 2.53 13.15 -5.14
N SER A 100 2.75 13.74 -3.97
CA SER A 100 3.56 14.96 -3.81
C SER A 100 5.05 14.67 -3.70
N GLU A 101 5.42 13.53 -3.11
CA GLU A 101 6.81 13.08 -2.96
C GLU A 101 6.87 11.57 -2.76
N TYR A 102 8.04 10.98 -3.01
CA TYR A 102 8.29 9.57 -2.78
C TYR A 102 9.73 9.31 -2.35
N CYS A 103 9.96 8.17 -1.70
CA CYS A 103 11.29 7.73 -1.34
C CYS A 103 11.40 6.20 -1.34
N PHE A 104 12.63 5.71 -1.53
CA PHE A 104 12.99 4.33 -1.30
C PHE A 104 13.78 4.25 0.01
N VAL A 105 13.27 3.49 0.97
CA VAL A 105 13.87 3.38 2.30
C VAL A 105 14.44 1.98 2.51
N PRO A 106 15.75 1.83 2.78
CA PRO A 106 16.35 0.55 3.13
C PRO A 106 15.78 0.00 4.44
N LYS A 107 15.71 -1.33 4.58
CA LYS A 107 15.17 -1.97 5.80
C LYS A 107 15.92 -1.53 7.06
N ALA A 108 17.24 -1.41 6.95
CA ALA A 108 18.12 -1.04 8.07
C ALA A 108 17.85 0.38 8.59
N GLU A 109 17.40 1.28 7.72
CA GLU A 109 17.17 2.69 8.03
C GLU A 109 15.69 3.00 8.33
N PHE A 110 14.79 2.07 8.02
CA PHE A 110 13.34 2.32 8.02
C PHE A 110 12.82 2.86 9.35
N ASN A 111 13.25 2.30 10.49
CA ASN A 111 12.80 2.76 11.80
C ASN A 111 13.37 4.13 12.20
N SER A 112 14.59 4.46 11.76
CA SER A 112 15.19 5.78 12.01
C SER A 112 14.72 6.84 11.01
N PHE A 113 14.25 6.43 9.83
CA PHE A 113 13.72 7.29 8.79
C PHE A 113 12.29 7.77 9.10
N LEU A 114 11.42 6.92 9.63
CA LEU A 114 10.02 7.31 9.87
C LEU A 114 9.84 8.57 10.74
N PRO A 115 10.62 8.78 11.83
CA PRO A 115 10.54 10.02 12.61
C PRO A 115 11.01 11.28 11.88
N THR A 116 11.71 11.16 10.74
CA THR A 116 12.18 12.30 9.95
C THR A 116 11.17 12.77 8.92
N LEU A 117 10.01 12.11 8.79
CA LEU A 117 8.96 12.48 7.87
C LEU A 117 8.27 13.78 8.33
N GLU A 118 8.10 14.72 7.41
CA GLU A 118 7.40 16.00 7.66
C GLU A 118 5.89 15.86 7.40
N GLY A 119 5.28 14.84 7.99
CA GLY A 119 3.86 14.54 7.84
C GLY A 119 3.43 13.26 8.55
N PRO A 120 2.12 13.10 8.79
CA PRO A 120 1.58 11.90 9.43
C PRO A 120 1.68 10.68 8.49
N ILE A 121 1.64 9.48 9.07
CA ILE A 121 1.50 8.23 8.31
C ILE A 121 0.05 7.76 8.33
N THR A 122 -0.40 7.13 7.24
CA THR A 122 -1.77 6.64 7.14
C THR A 122 -2.09 5.55 8.17
N PRO A 123 -3.34 5.47 8.65
CA PRO A 123 -3.72 4.49 9.68
C PRO A 123 -3.43 3.05 9.27
N TRP A 124 -3.76 2.68 8.02
CA TRP A 124 -3.52 1.33 7.51
C TRP A 124 -2.03 1.01 7.40
N PHE A 125 -1.21 1.98 6.95
CA PHE A 125 0.23 1.77 6.87
C PHE A 125 0.84 1.59 8.26
N ASN A 126 0.44 2.40 9.24
CA ASN A 126 0.88 2.25 10.62
C ASN A 126 0.45 0.90 11.22
N MET A 127 -0.78 0.46 10.95
CA MET A 127 -1.30 -0.83 11.37
C MET A 127 -0.44 -1.99 10.81
N ILE A 128 -0.23 -2.03 9.49
CA ILE A 128 0.62 -3.06 8.86
C ILE A 128 2.05 -2.99 9.39
N ARG A 129 2.61 -1.78 9.54
CA ARG A 129 3.94 -1.56 10.10
C ARG A 129 4.12 -2.20 11.48
N ARG A 130 3.16 -1.99 12.38
CA ARG A 130 3.23 -2.47 13.76
C ARG A 130 3.03 -3.99 13.88
N HIS A 131 2.19 -4.58 13.03
CA HIS A 131 1.72 -5.95 13.20
C HIS A 131 2.34 -7.00 12.28
N ARG A 132 2.78 -6.61 11.06
CA ARG A 132 3.17 -7.58 10.02
C ARG A 132 4.40 -7.20 9.22
N LEU A 133 4.65 -5.91 8.98
CA LEU A 133 5.69 -5.46 8.05
C LEU A 133 7.07 -6.00 8.39
N LYS A 134 7.47 -5.99 9.66
CA LYS A 134 8.79 -6.53 10.07
C LYS A 134 8.93 -8.01 9.71
N LEU A 135 7.92 -8.82 10.03
CA LEU A 135 7.93 -10.26 9.73
C LEU A 135 8.06 -10.50 8.22
N TRP A 136 7.25 -9.81 7.41
CA TRP A 136 7.29 -9.95 5.96
C TRP A 136 8.60 -9.45 5.35
N TRP A 137 9.09 -8.30 5.80
CA TRP A 137 10.33 -7.70 5.27
C TRP A 137 11.58 -8.51 5.66
N ASP A 138 11.58 -9.15 6.83
CA ASP A 138 12.66 -10.07 7.22
C ASP A 138 12.69 -11.35 6.35
N ASN A 139 11.59 -11.67 5.67
CA ASN A 139 11.39 -12.92 4.94
C ASN A 139 11.03 -12.72 3.46
N LEU A 140 11.44 -11.60 2.84
CA LEU A 140 11.11 -11.29 1.44
C LEU A 140 11.51 -12.40 0.45
N HIS A 141 12.65 -13.07 0.69
CA HIS A 141 13.16 -14.17 -0.12
C HIS A 141 12.23 -15.39 -0.16
N ARG A 142 11.30 -15.50 0.79
CA ARG A 142 10.32 -16.58 0.91
C ARG A 142 8.91 -16.08 1.19
N ILE A 143 8.59 -14.88 0.72
CA ILE A 143 7.35 -14.18 1.07
C ILE A 143 6.10 -14.99 0.72
N LYS A 144 6.14 -15.77 -0.36
CA LYS A 144 5.03 -16.66 -0.79
C LYS A 144 4.71 -17.75 0.25
N GLU A 145 5.68 -18.22 1.03
CA GLU A 145 5.47 -19.20 2.11
C GLU A 145 4.70 -18.59 3.30
N LEU A 146 4.72 -17.26 3.45
CA LEU A 146 4.03 -16.53 4.51
C LEU A 146 2.64 -16.03 4.11
N ALA A 147 2.20 -16.30 2.89
CA ALA A 147 0.89 -15.88 2.40
C ALA A 147 -0.23 -16.69 3.09
N GLU A 148 -1.25 -15.97 3.53
CA GLU A 148 -2.48 -16.47 4.13
C GLU A 148 -3.71 -15.91 3.36
N PRO A 149 -3.88 -16.28 2.07
CA PRO A 149 -4.89 -15.67 1.18
C PRO A 149 -6.33 -15.89 1.67
N GLU A 150 -6.57 -17.02 2.35
CA GLU A 150 -7.89 -17.37 2.90
C GLU A 150 -8.24 -16.62 4.19
N LYS A 151 -7.29 -15.92 4.81
CA LYS A 151 -7.53 -15.21 6.07
C LYS A 151 -7.89 -13.75 5.85
N ILE A 152 -8.83 -13.28 6.68
CA ILE A 152 -9.11 -11.87 6.90
C ILE A 152 -8.62 -11.53 8.31
N GLN A 153 -7.55 -10.76 8.40
CA GLN A 153 -6.95 -10.33 9.65
C GLN A 153 -7.74 -9.14 10.23
N LYS A 154 -7.84 -9.10 11.56
CA LYS A 154 -8.29 -7.92 12.31
C LYS A 154 -7.24 -7.59 13.34
N PHE A 155 -6.57 -6.47 13.15
CA PHE A 155 -5.59 -5.99 14.12
C PHE A 155 -6.31 -5.11 15.12
N VAL A 156 -6.53 -5.65 16.32
CA VAL A 156 -7.08 -4.88 17.44
C VAL A 156 -5.89 -4.34 18.22
N ASP A 157 -5.71 -3.03 18.22
CA ASP A 157 -4.76 -2.41 19.14
C ASP A 157 -5.29 -2.62 20.57
N LYS A 158 -4.52 -3.32 21.40
CA LYS A 158 -4.81 -3.37 22.84
C LYS A 158 -4.64 -1.94 23.37
N LYS A 159 -5.74 -1.35 23.84
CA LYS A 159 -5.73 -0.12 24.63
C LYS A 159 -4.89 -0.29 25.89
#